data_AF-A0A973I6Z2-F1
#
_entry.id   AF-A0A973I6Z2-F1
#
_cell.length_a   1.000
_cell.length_b   1.000
_cell.length_c   1.000
_cell.angle_alpha   90.00
_cell.angle_beta   90.00
_cell.angle_gamma   90.00
#
_symmetry.space_group_name_H-M   'P 1'
#
loop_
_entity.id
_entity.type
_entity.pdbx_description
1 polymer ?
#
loop_
_entity_poly.entity_id
_entity_poly.type
_entity_poly.pdbx_seq_one_letter_code
_entity_poly.pdbx_strand_id
1 'polypeptide(L)'
;KRIQNAGTEVVEAKAGGGSATLSMGQAGARFGLSLVAALNGAENIVECTYVEGPGENARFFAQPVLLGKNGVEKILSYGDLTDFEANALSGALDTLKADITLGEEFIKA
;
A
#
# COMPACT_ATOMS: atom_id res chain seq x y z
N LYS A 1 -14.16 -0.98 8.51
CA LYS A 1 -15.26 -0.68 7.56
C LYS A 1 -15.13 0.67 6.84
N ARG A 2 -15.22 1.85 7.50
CA ARG A 2 -15.18 3.15 6.79
C ARG A 2 -13.92 3.36 5.95
N ILE A 3 -12.74 3.07 6.49
CA ILE A 3 -11.46 3.20 5.78
C ILE A 3 -11.46 2.40 4.46
N GLN A 4 -11.90 1.14 4.48
CA GLN A 4 -11.99 0.27 3.29
C GLN A 4 -12.98 0.78 2.22
N ASN A 5 -13.95 1.62 2.61
CA ASN A 5 -15.00 2.12 1.71
C ASN A 5 -14.88 3.62 1.42
N ALA A 6 -13.80 4.28 1.85
CA ALA A 6 -13.65 5.73 1.72
C ALA A 6 -13.60 6.18 0.25
N GLY A 7 -13.08 5.35 -0.66
CA GLY A 7 -13.11 5.62 -2.09
C GLY A 7 -14.55 5.66 -2.63
N THR A 8 -15.37 4.68 -2.24
CA THR A 8 -16.80 4.62 -2.59
C THR A 8 -17.56 5.83 -2.03
N GLU A 9 -17.31 6.21 -0.77
CA GLU A 9 -17.91 7.39 -0.13
C GLU A 9 -17.66 8.67 -0.97
N VAL A 10 -16.46 8.82 -1.55
CA VAL A 10 -16.14 9.97 -2.41
C VAL A 10 -16.82 9.90 -3.78
N VAL A 11 -16.89 8.72 -4.40
CA VAL A 11 -17.58 8.53 -5.69
C VAL A 11 -19.06 8.86 -5.57
N GLU A 12 -19.69 8.38 -4.50
CA GLU A 12 -21.09 8.65 -4.18
C GLU A 12 -21.31 10.15 -3.91
N ALA A 13 -20.45 10.77 -3.09
CA ALA A 13 -20.53 12.20 -2.80
C ALA A 13 -20.32 13.08 -4.04
N LYS A 14 -19.56 12.61 -5.03
CA LYS A 14 -19.38 13.27 -6.33
C LYS A 14 -20.45 12.91 -7.36
N ALA A 15 -21.48 12.15 -6.99
CA ALA A 15 -22.58 11.73 -7.86
C ALA A 15 -22.11 11.13 -9.21
N GLY A 16 -21.05 10.32 -9.18
CA GLY A 16 -20.47 9.71 -10.39
C GLY A 16 -19.52 10.62 -11.18
N GLY A 17 -19.26 11.85 -10.73
CA GLY A 17 -18.30 12.78 -11.34
C GLY A 17 -16.82 12.42 -11.15
N GLY A 18 -16.51 11.17 -10.79
CA GLY A 18 -15.16 10.65 -10.57
C GLY A 18 -14.84 10.34 -9.11
N SER A 19 -13.62 9.83 -8.87
CA SER A 19 -13.14 9.36 -7.56
C SER A 19 -12.35 10.44 -6.80
N ALA A 20 -11.68 10.05 -5.71
CA ALA A 20 -10.82 10.91 -4.91
C ALA A 20 -9.66 11.47 -5.74
N THR A 21 -9.60 12.80 -5.87
CA THR A 21 -8.57 13.51 -6.66
C THR A 21 -7.63 14.29 -5.76
N LEU A 22 -8.15 15.28 -5.02
CA LEU A 22 -7.33 16.17 -4.19
C LEU A 22 -6.63 15.44 -3.04
N SER A 23 -7.36 14.57 -2.34
CA SER A 23 -6.78 13.75 -1.26
C SER A 23 -5.76 12.75 -1.79
N MET A 24 -5.99 12.17 -2.97
CA MET A 24 -5.02 11.29 -3.62
C MET A 24 -3.78 12.07 -4.08
N GLY A 25 -3.96 13.28 -4.61
CA GLY A 25 -2.85 14.19 -4.96
C GLY A 25 -1.99 14.53 -3.73
N GLN A 26 -2.61 14.83 -2.60
CA GLN A 26 -1.90 15.06 -1.34
C GLN A 26 -1.17 13.80 -0.84
N ALA A 27 -1.81 12.63 -0.91
CA ALA A 27 -1.19 11.37 -0.51
C ALA A 27 0.02 11.02 -1.39
N GLY A 28 -0.11 11.19 -2.71
CA GLY A 28 0.99 11.02 -3.66
C GLY A 28 2.12 12.02 -3.44
N ALA A 29 1.79 13.29 -3.19
CA ALA A 29 2.79 14.32 -2.87
C ALA A 29 3.56 13.98 -1.59
N ARG A 30 2.86 13.56 -0.53
CA ARG A 30 3.50 13.12 0.72
C ARG A 30 4.48 11.98 0.46
N PHE A 31 4.03 10.89 -0.18
CA PHE A 31 4.89 9.73 -0.44
C PHE A 31 6.08 10.08 -1.33
N GLY A 32 5.85 10.85 -2.40
CA GLY A 32 6.91 11.30 -3.30
C GLY A 32 7.96 12.16 -2.60
N LEU A 33 7.54 13.07 -1.72
CA LEU A 33 8.44 13.90 -0.92
C LEU A 33 9.25 13.05 0.08
N SER A 34 8.61 12.08 0.75
CA SER A 34 9.31 11.11 1.62
C SER A 34 10.39 10.35 0.84
N LEU A 35 10.05 9.85 -0.35
CA LEU A 35 11.02 9.15 -1.22
C LEU A 35 12.18 10.06 -1.64
N VAL A 36 11.89 11.28 -2.11
CA VAL A 36 12.93 12.25 -2.52
C VAL A 36 13.84 12.61 -1.36
N ALA A 37 13.29 12.83 -0.17
CA ALA A 37 14.09 13.10 1.02
C ALA A 37 15.03 11.92 1.36
N ALA A 38 14.53 10.69 1.26
CA ALA A 38 15.33 9.49 1.53
C ALA A 38 16.45 9.30 0.50
N LEU A 39 16.16 9.54 -0.78
CA LEU A 39 17.16 9.55 -1.86
C LEU A 39 18.24 10.62 -1.65
N ASN A 40 17.87 11.76 -1.06
CA ASN A 40 18.80 12.83 -0.68
C ASN A 40 19.56 12.56 0.63
N GLY A 41 19.38 11.38 1.23
CA GLY A 41 20.14 10.94 2.40
C GLY A 41 19.53 11.33 3.74
N ALA A 42 18.27 11.78 3.77
CA ALA A 42 17.54 11.87 5.04
C ALA A 42 17.30 10.45 5.60
N GLU A 43 17.57 10.28 6.89
CA GLU A 43 17.48 8.99 7.57
C GLU A 43 16.12 8.81 8.25
N ASN A 44 15.79 7.57 8.61
CA ASN A 44 14.60 7.20 9.38
C ASN A 44 13.27 7.57 8.70
N ILE A 45 13.24 7.57 7.37
CA ILE A 45 12.01 7.78 6.61
C ILE A 45 11.29 6.45 6.46
N VAL A 46 10.15 6.32 7.15
CA VAL A 46 9.31 5.13 7.10
C VAL A 46 7.96 5.47 6.47
N GLU A 47 7.57 4.70 5.46
CA GLU A 47 6.24 4.78 4.84
C GLU A 47 5.67 3.37 4.67
N CYS A 48 4.35 3.22 4.75
CA CYS A 48 3.68 1.98 4.34
C CYS A 48 3.47 2.00 2.84
N THR A 49 3.97 0.99 2.13
CA THR A 49 3.84 0.91 0.67
C THR A 49 3.72 -0.53 0.18
N TYR A 50 3.05 -0.71 -0.95
CA TYR A 50 2.86 -2.00 -1.60
C TYR A 50 4.09 -2.37 -2.44
N VAL A 51 4.85 -3.36 -2.00
CA VAL A 51 6.15 -3.73 -2.59
C VAL A 51 6.27 -5.24 -2.70
N GLU A 52 7.16 -5.71 -3.59
CA GLU A 52 7.58 -7.11 -3.61
C GLU A 52 8.38 -7.41 -2.34
N GLY A 53 7.91 -8.39 -1.57
CA GLY A 53 8.49 -8.75 -0.28
C GLY A 53 9.01 -10.18 -0.26
N PRO A 54 9.35 -10.71 0.94
CA PRO A 54 9.83 -12.09 1.11
C PRO A 54 8.77 -13.17 0.79
N GLY A 55 7.52 -12.78 0.52
CA GLY A 55 6.45 -13.69 0.10
C GLY A 55 5.68 -14.38 1.24
N GLU A 56 5.90 -14.00 2.50
CA GLU A 56 5.27 -14.63 3.68
C GLU A 56 3.73 -14.60 3.63
N ASN A 57 3.14 -13.47 3.22
CA ASN A 57 1.70 -13.31 3.05
C ASN A 57 1.28 -13.44 1.58
N ALA A 58 1.96 -12.71 0.69
CA ALA A 58 1.81 -12.70 -0.75
C ALA A 58 3.09 -12.14 -1.40
N ARG A 59 3.26 -12.33 -2.71
CA ARG A 59 4.43 -11.82 -3.46
C ARG A 59 4.60 -10.30 -3.30
N PHE A 60 3.49 -9.58 -3.47
CA PHE A 60 3.42 -8.15 -3.22
C PHE A 60 2.51 -7.89 -2.01
N PHE A 61 2.96 -7.08 -1.06
CA PHE A 61 2.22 -6.80 0.16
C PHE A 61 2.53 -5.38 0.68
N ALA A 62 1.53 -4.73 1.30
CA ALA A 62 1.69 -3.41 1.86
C ALA A 62 2.10 -3.48 3.34
N GLN A 63 3.27 -2.96 3.67
CA GLN A 63 3.79 -2.95 5.03
C GLN A 63 4.78 -1.79 5.22
N PRO A 64 5.17 -1.46 6.46
CA PRO A 64 6.12 -0.38 6.69
C PRO A 64 7.48 -0.72 6.08
N VAL A 65 8.06 0.24 5.36
CA VAL A 65 9.42 0.12 4.80
C VAL A 65 10.26 1.31 5.23
N LEU A 66 11.53 1.05 5.51
CA LEU A 66 12.55 2.07 5.61
C LEU A 66 13.00 2.45 4.20
N LEU A 67 12.84 3.72 3.86
CA LEU A 67 13.35 4.30 2.63
C LEU A 67 14.75 4.86 2.86
N GLY A 68 15.58 4.78 1.83
CA GLY A 68 16.89 5.43 1.81
C GLY A 68 17.39 5.68 0.39
N LYS A 69 18.71 5.67 0.21
CA LYS A 69 19.34 6.19 -1.02
C LYS A 69 19.06 5.34 -2.27
N ASN A 70 18.62 4.10 -2.08
CA ASN A 70 18.35 3.15 -3.16
C ASN A 70 16.88 2.72 -3.19
N GLY A 71 15.95 3.53 -2.67
CA GLY A 71 14.55 3.18 -2.52
C GLY A 71 14.29 2.41 -1.23
N VAL A 72 13.67 1.23 -1.32
CA VAL A 72 13.40 0.39 -0.13
C VAL A 72 14.70 -0.22 0.37
N GLU A 73 15.17 0.21 1.54
CA GLU A 73 16.37 -0.33 2.17
C GLU A 73 16.05 -1.48 3.14
N LYS A 74 14.89 -1.40 3.79
CA LYS A 74 14.45 -2.45 4.70
C LYS A 74 12.94 -2.57 4.73
N ILE A 75 12.46 -3.79 4.64
CA ILE A 75 11.08 -4.13 4.96
C ILE A 75 10.98 -4.34 6.47
N LEU A 76 10.07 -3.62 7.12
CA LEU A 76 9.88 -3.67 8.57
C LEU A 76 8.69 -4.56 8.92
N SER A 77 8.74 -5.17 10.10
CA SER A 77 7.58 -5.85 10.66
C SER A 77 6.45 -4.85 10.94
N TYR A 78 5.22 -5.24 10.68
CA TYR A 78 4.02 -4.51 11.10
C TYR A 78 3.66 -4.74 12.57
N GLY A 79 4.45 -5.54 13.30
CA GLY A 79 4.27 -5.82 14.72
C GLY A 79 3.22 -6.90 15.00
N ASP A 80 2.87 -7.03 16.28
CA ASP A 80 1.85 -7.96 16.72
C ASP A 80 0.46 -7.47 16.31
N LEU A 81 -0.35 -8.38 15.77
CA LEU A 81 -1.73 -8.10 15.40
C LEU A 81 -2.67 -8.46 16.53
N THR A 82 -3.72 -7.65 16.71
CA THR A 82 -4.89 -8.06 17.48
C THR A 82 -5.63 -9.20 16.76
N ASP A 83 -6.44 -9.96 17.48
CA ASP A 83 -7.29 -11.02 16.88
C ASP A 83 -8.16 -10.48 15.74
N PHE A 84 -8.66 -9.25 15.88
CA PHE A 84 -9.45 -8.60 14.83
C PHE A 84 -8.63 -8.35 13.56
N GLU A 85 -7.42 -7.81 13.69
CA GLU A 85 -6.53 -7.52 12.56
C GLU A 85 -6.02 -8.81 11.89
N ALA A 86 -5.69 -9.83 12.68
CA ALA A 86 -5.27 -11.13 12.17
C ALA A 86 -6.38 -11.81 11.35
N ASN A 87 -7.62 -11.77 11.84
CA ASN A 87 -8.78 -12.28 11.09
C ASN A 87 -9.03 -11.49 9.81
N ALA A 88 -8.92 -10.16 9.86
CA ALA A 88 -9.08 -9.31 8.68
C ALA A 88 -7.98 -9.54 7.63
N LEU A 89 -6.72 -9.73 8.07
CA LEU A 89 -5.60 -10.09 7.22
C LEU A 89 -5.86 -11.42 6.52
N SER A 90 -6.15 -12.47 7.29
CA SER A 90 -6.41 -13.81 6.76
C SER A 90 -7.53 -13.81 5.72
N GLY A 91 -8.64 -13.10 5.99
CA GLY A 91 -9.77 -12.99 5.07
C GLY A 91 -9.47 -12.22 3.77
N ALA A 92 -8.40 -11.43 3.71
CA ALA A 92 -8.03 -10.64 2.53
C ALA A 92 -6.98 -11.33 1.63
N LEU A 93 -6.23 -12.32 2.15
CA LEU A 93 -5.08 -12.90 1.45
C LEU A 93 -5.42 -13.57 0.13
N ASP A 94 -6.52 -14.31 0.06
CA ASP A 94 -6.90 -15.02 -1.17
C ASP A 94 -7.28 -14.04 -2.29
N THR A 95 -7.99 -12.96 -1.94
CA THR A 95 -8.31 -11.88 -2.90
C THR A 95 -7.03 -11.22 -3.39
N LEU A 96 -6.11 -10.88 -2.47
CA LEU A 96 -4.85 -10.26 -2.82
C LEU A 96 -4.00 -11.13 -3.76
N LYS A 97 -3.92 -12.43 -3.50
CA LYS A 97 -3.17 -13.37 -4.36
C LYS A 97 -3.80 -13.53 -5.74
N ALA A 98 -5.14 -13.52 -5.81
CA ALA A 98 -5.85 -13.54 -7.08
C ALA A 98 -5.57 -12.27 -7.90
N ASP A 99 -5.60 -11.09 -7.28
CA ASP A 99 -5.32 -9.82 -7.94
C ASP A 99 -3.88 -9.74 -8.48
N ILE A 100 -2.91 -10.24 -7.70
CA ILE A 100 -1.50 -10.36 -8.16
C ILE A 100 -1.42 -11.28 -9.37
N THR A 101 -2.05 -12.44 -9.31
CA THR A 101 -2.04 -13.43 -10.40
C THR A 101 -2.63 -12.82 -11.66
N LEU A 102 -3.75 -12.11 -11.55
CA LEU A 102 -4.38 -11.40 -12.66
C LEU A 102 -3.42 -10.40 -13.32
N GLY A 103 -2.72 -9.60 -12.52
CA GLY A 103 -1.72 -8.65 -13.02
C GLY A 103 -0.54 -9.32 -13.73
N GLU A 104 -0.05 -10.44 -13.19
CA GLU A 104 1.05 -11.20 -13.80
C GLU A 104 0.65 -11.89 -15.11
N GLU A 105 -0.55 -12.47 -15.16
CA GLU A 105 -1.08 -13.14 -16.35
C GLU A 105 -1.35 -12.15 -17.47
N PHE A 106 -1.83 -10.94 -17.15
CA PHE A 106 -2.05 -9.88 -18.13
C PHE A 106 -0.79 -9.54 -18.96
N ILE A 107 0.40 -9.62 -18.37
CA ILE A 107 1.68 -9.35 -19.08
C ILE A 107 2.20 -10.57 -19.84
N LYS A 108 1.76 -11.80 -19.48
CA LYS A 108 2.16 -13.04 -20.16
C LYS A 108 1.32 -13.33 -21.41
N ALA A 109 0.14 -12.72 -21.52
CA ALA A 109 -0.75 -12.80 -22.67
C ALA A 109 -0.25 -11.97 -23.86
#